data_AF-A0AAV0Y313-F1
#
_entry.id   AF-A0AAV0Y313-F1
#
_cell.length_a   1.000
_cell.length_b   1.000
_cell.length_c   1.000
_cell.angle_alpha   90.00
_cell.angle_beta   90.00
_cell.angle_gamma   90.00
#
_symmetry.space_group_name_H-M   'P 1'
#
loop_
_entity.id
_entity.type
_entity.pdbx_description
1 polymer ?
#
loop_
_entity_poly.entity_id
_entity_poly.type
_entity_poly.pdbx_seq_one_letter_code
_entity_poly.pdbx_strand_id
1 'polypeptide(L)' 'MMMELLVLPVLEIIEDDDVEIVEFLNYQRRTYTICVRINHMEFWDDQDFKVRFRISKEVVIEVLGYINEQISSQSYR' A
#
# COMPACT_ATOMS: atom_id res chain seq x y z
N MET A 1 8.34 -39.06 3.47
CA MET A 1 8.18 -38.24 2.25
C MET A 1 6.74 -38.31 1.82
N MET A 2 5.96 -37.28 2.08
CA MET A 2 4.61 -37.10 1.54
C MET A 2 4.30 -35.61 1.65
N MET A 3 4.08 -34.98 0.50
CA MET A 3 3.21 -33.83 0.41
C MET A 3 2.37 -34.07 -0.85
N GLU A 4 1.26 -34.76 -0.66
CA GLU A 4 0.15 -34.71 -1.61
C GLU A 4 -0.30 -33.25 -1.71
N LEU A 5 -0.10 -32.64 -2.87
CA LEU A 5 -0.84 -31.44 -3.25
C LEU A 5 -1.78 -31.88 -4.35
N LEU A 6 -3.04 -32.11 -3.98
CA LEU A 6 -4.14 -32.26 -4.92
C LEU A 6 -4.32 -30.91 -5.65
N VAL A 7 -3.53 -30.70 -6.70
CA VAL A 7 -3.82 -29.66 -7.69
C VAL A 7 -5.04 -30.18 -8.45
N LEU A 8 -6.21 -29.72 -8.00
CA LEU A 8 -7.52 -30.08 -8.53
C LEU A 8 -7.55 -30.02 -10.06
N PRO A 9 -8.34 -30.89 -10.72
CA PRO A 9 -8.44 -31.03 -12.17
C PRO A 9 -9.26 -29.89 -12.80
N VAL A 10 -8.95 -28.64 -12.46
CA VAL A 10 -9.68 -27.44 -12.93
C VAL A 10 -9.03 -26.85 -14.18
N LEU A 11 -7.77 -27.20 -14.49
CA LEU A 11 -7.02 -26.64 -15.61
C LEU A 11 -7.31 -27.29 -16.98
N GLU A 12 -8.09 -28.38 -17.04
CA GLU A 12 -8.29 -29.11 -18.30
C GLU A 12 -9.42 -28.54 -19.17
N ILE A 13 -10.07 -27.45 -18.73
CA ILE A 13 -11.06 -26.70 -19.52
C ILE A 13 -10.76 -25.21 -19.33
N ILE A 14 -9.80 -24.68 -20.08
CA ILE A 14 -9.52 -23.24 -20.16
C ILE A 14 -9.82 -22.85 -21.60
N GLU A 15 -10.93 -22.15 -21.82
CA GLU A 15 -11.22 -21.52 -23.10
C GLU A 15 -10.37 -20.23 -23.24
N ASP A 16 -10.21 -19.67 -24.44
CA ASP A 16 -9.37 -18.49 -24.70
C ASP A 16 -9.83 -17.25 -23.86
N ASP A 17 -11.10 -17.25 -23.41
CA ASP A 17 -11.69 -16.25 -22.53
C ASP A 17 -11.28 -16.40 -21.04
N ASP A 18 -10.73 -17.55 -20.63
CA ASP A 18 -10.32 -17.83 -19.25
C ASP A 18 -8.88 -17.37 -18.93
N VAL A 19 -8.17 -16.85 -19.93
CA VAL A 19 -6.77 -16.40 -19.80
C VAL A 19 -6.61 -15.31 -18.74
N GLU A 20 -7.52 -14.34 -18.67
CA GLU A 20 -7.50 -13.26 -17.68
C GLU A 20 -7.61 -13.80 -16.24
N ILE A 21 -8.44 -14.83 -16.03
CA ILE A 21 -8.63 -15.48 -14.74
C ILE A 21 -7.36 -16.22 -14.32
N VAL A 22 -6.72 -16.90 -15.27
CA VAL A 22 -5.44 -17.61 -15.05
C VAL A 22 -4.32 -16.62 -14.71
N GLU A 23 -4.25 -15.48 -15.40
CA GLU A 23 -3.28 -14.41 -15.11
C GLU A 23 -3.49 -13.82 -13.71
N PHE A 24 -4.74 -13.61 -13.31
CA PHE A 24 -5.07 -13.14 -11.96
C PHE A 24 -4.69 -14.17 -10.88
N LEU A 25 -5.01 -15.45 -11.07
CA LEU A 25 -4.67 -16.52 -10.12
C LEU A 25 -3.17 -16.74 -10.01
N ASN A 26 -2.44 -16.60 -11.11
CA ASN A 26 -0.99 -16.70 -11.14
C ASN A 26 -0.27 -15.39 -10.78
N TYR A 27 -1.01 -14.31 -10.49
CA TYR A 27 -0.41 -13.03 -10.13
C TYR A 27 0.38 -13.15 -8.83
N GLN A 28 1.71 -13.26 -8.97
CA GLN A 28 2.62 -13.18 -7.85
C GLN A 28 2.66 -11.73 -7.37
N ARG A 29 2.10 -11.48 -6.19
CA ARG A 29 2.27 -10.18 -5.51
C ARG A 29 3.76 -9.89 -5.40
N ARG A 30 4.17 -8.68 -5.79
CA ARG A 30 5.55 -8.23 -5.60
C ARG A 30 5.97 -8.48 -4.16
N THR A 31 7.11 -9.13 -4.00
CA THR A 31 7.70 -9.38 -2.69
C THR A 31 7.85 -8.05 -1.98
N TYR A 32 7.30 -7.96 -0.76
CA TYR A 32 7.34 -6.74 0.02
C TYR A 32 8.81 -6.36 0.27
N THR A 33 9.25 -5.27 -0.35
CA THR A 33 10.58 -4.72 -0.13
C THR A 33 10.45 -3.59 0.87
N ILE A 34 11.07 -3.72 2.04
CA ILE A 34 11.18 -2.63 3.01
C ILE A 34 12.15 -1.61 2.41
N CYS A 35 11.61 -0.53 1.86
CA CYS A 35 12.39 0.63 1.44
C CYS A 35 12.29 1.70 2.53
N VAL A 36 13.44 2.29 2.90
CA VAL A 36 13.45 3.50 3.72
C VAL A 36 12.75 4.60 2.92
N ARG A 37 11.60 5.04 3.40
CA ARG A 37 10.86 6.16 2.79
C ARG A 37 11.58 7.44 3.18
N ILE A 38 11.86 8.28 2.18
CA ILE A 38 12.40 9.62 2.41
C ILE A 38 11.35 10.46 3.17
N ASN A 39 11.80 11.34 4.06
CA ASN A 39 10.92 12.30 4.68
C ASN A 39 10.54 13.37 3.65
N HIS A 40 9.34 13.28 3.09
CA HIS A 40 8.87 14.21 2.06
C HIS A 40 8.69 15.66 2.57
N MET A 41 8.53 15.85 3.89
CA MET A 41 8.45 17.20 4.48
C MET A 41 9.79 17.93 4.41
N GLU A 42 10.89 17.18 4.49
CA GLU A 42 12.27 17.69 4.42
C GLU A 42 12.81 17.72 3.00
N PHE A 43 12.45 16.73 2.18
CA PHE A 43 13.05 16.55 0.85
C PHE A 43 12.58 17.58 -0.18
N TRP A 44 11.30 17.90 -0.21
CA TRP A 44 10.73 18.84 -1.18
C TRP A 44 10.65 20.24 -0.58
N ASP A 45 10.78 21.28 -1.39
CA ASP A 45 10.35 22.62 -0.96
C ASP A 45 8.82 22.72 -0.91
N ASP A 46 8.29 23.83 -0.42
CA ASP A 46 6.86 23.98 -0.19
C ASP A 46 6.04 24.01 -1.49
N GLN A 47 6.61 24.56 -2.57
CA GLN A 47 5.94 24.64 -3.85
C GLN A 47 5.88 23.26 -4.53
N ASP A 48 7.00 22.55 -4.58
CA ASP A 48 7.08 21.20 -5.10
C ASP A 48 6.22 20.22 -4.29
N PHE A 49 6.24 20.35 -2.97
CA PHE A 49 5.38 19.57 -2.09
C PHE A 49 3.90 19.83 -2.40
N LYS A 50 3.49 21.10 -2.51
CA LYS A 50 2.12 21.47 -2.80
C LYS A 50 1.65 20.99 -4.17
N VAL A 51 2.50 21.04 -5.19
CA VAL A 51 2.15 20.52 -6.53
C VAL A 51 1.95 19.00 -6.49
N ARG A 52 2.82 18.27 -5.77
CA ARG A 52 2.78 16.80 -5.70
C ARG A 52 1.63 16.25 -4.84
N PHE A 53 1.47 16.81 -3.64
CA PHE A 53 0.52 16.32 -2.64
C PHE A 53 -0.80 17.09 -2.64
N ARG A 54 -0.88 18.18 -3.41
CA ARG A 54 -2.07 19.06 -3.52
C ARG A 54 -2.52 19.65 -2.18
N ILE A 55 -1.58 19.77 -1.25
CA ILE A 55 -1.74 20.31 0.10
C ILE A 55 -0.44 20.99 0.51
N SER A 56 -0.51 22.10 1.25
CA SER A 56 0.70 22.75 1.79
C SER A 56 1.23 21.98 3.00
N LYS A 57 2.55 22.06 3.22
CA LYS A 57 3.19 21.46 4.40
C LYS A 57 2.63 22.01 5.71
N GLU A 58 2.32 23.31 5.75
CA GLU A 58 1.69 23.95 6.91
C GLU A 58 0.39 23.25 7.33
N VAL A 59 -0.49 22.95 6.37
CA VAL A 59 -1.75 22.26 6.66
C VAL A 59 -1.50 20.84 7.16
N VAL A 60 -0.49 20.15 6.62
CA VAL A 60 -0.09 18.81 7.11
C VAL A 60 0.36 18.90 8.57
N ILE A 61 1.18 19.89 8.93
CA ILE A 61 1.64 20.10 10.30
C ILE A 61 0.46 20.37 11.24
N GLU A 62 -0.48 21.21 10.82
CA GLU A 62 -1.67 21.53 11.62
C GLU A 62 -2.52 20.29 11.89
N VAL A 63 -2.80 19.50 10.84
CA VAL A 63 -3.55 18.24 10.96
C VAL A 63 -2.84 17.24 11.89
N LEU A 64 -1.52 17.10 11.77
CA LEU A 64 -0.74 16.25 12.66
C LEU A 64 -0.80 16.74 14.10
N GLY A 65 -0.81 18.06 14.32
CA GLY A 65 -1.02 18.68 15.63
C GLY A 65 -2.36 18.26 16.25
N TYR A 66 -3.46 18.43 15.53
CA TYR A 66 -4.79 18.03 16.01
C TYR A 66 -4.88 16.53 16.34
N ILE A 67 -4.30 15.68 15.48
CA ILE A 67 -4.27 14.23 15.73
C ILE A 67 -3.49 13.93 17.01
N ASN A 68 -2.33 14.56 17.19
CA ASN A 68 -1.50 14.35 18.37
C ASN A 68 -2.21 14.79 19.67
N GLU A 69 -2.91 15.92 19.65
CA GLU A 69 -3.73 16.39 20.77
C GLU A 69 -4.86 15.40 21.12
N GLN A 70 -5.57 14.90 20.11
CA GLN A 70 -6.64 13.92 20.30
C GLN A 70 -6.12 12.62 20.91
N ILE A 71 -5.02 12.07 20.38
CA ILE A 71 -4.40 10.84 20.90
C ILE A 71 -3.90 11.05 22.33
N SER A 72 -3.21 12.16 22.58
CA SER A 72 -2.68 12.48 23.92
C SER A 72 -3.80 12.59 24.93
N SER A 73 -4.90 13.28 24.59
CA SER A 73 -6.06 13.45 25.48
C SER A 73 -6.76 12.12 25.83
N GLN A 74 -6.71 11.12 24.95
CA GLN A 74 -7.29 9.79 25.21
C GLN A 74 -6.40 8.92 26.10
N SER A 75 -5.08 9.09 26.01
CA SER A 75 -4.12 8.28 26.80
C SER A 75 -4.14 8.57 28.31
N TYR A 76 -4.78 9.67 28.73
CA TYR A 76 -4.98 10.04 30.15
C TYR A 76 -6.32 9.60 30.73
N ARG A 77 -7.14 8.83 29.99
CA ARG A 77 -8.38 8.19 30.48
C ARG A 77 -8.16 6.72 30.72
#